data_AF-A0A968RT50-F1
#
_entry.id   AF-A0A968RT50-F1
#
_cell.length_a   1.000
_cell.length_b   1.000
_cell.length_c   1.000
_cell.angle_alpha   90.00
_cell.angle_beta   90.00
_cell.angle_gamma   90.00
#
_symmetry.space_group_name_H-M   'P 1'
#
loop_
_entity.id
_entity.type
_entity.pdbx_description
1 polymer ?
#
loop_
_entity_poly.entity_id
_entity_poly.type
_entity_poly.pdbx_seq_one_letter_code
_entity_poly.pdbx_strand_id
1 'polypeptide(L)'
;QVGLTLLTPLDSDYKDIFVLDNDLQGYDFAIRSKKEKLEIRYIIEPYHKETPVSDLPSIRFVRMLANLASNEENAVIAIHSIVQEDLEDVFHADWGKIAYFKNKALFSEWEHCKLLCLHRADMGTVYVLFLFNEGGIALDNRTYAVQFSY
;
A
#
# COMPACT_ATOMS: atom_id res chain seq x y z
N GLN A 1 16.56 11.76 0.92
CA GLN A 1 15.57 12.00 -0.15
C GLN A 1 15.17 10.62 -0.66
N VAL A 2 13.91 10.22 -0.55
CA VAL A 2 13.47 8.87 -0.98
C VAL A 2 13.38 8.89 -2.51
N GLY A 3 14.20 8.09 -3.18
CA GLY A 3 14.10 7.88 -4.62
C GLY A 3 12.91 6.96 -4.91
N LEU A 4 11.74 7.53 -5.18
CA LEU A 4 10.50 6.81 -5.47
C LEU A 4 9.97 7.21 -6.84
N THR A 5 9.61 6.22 -7.66
CA THR A 5 8.88 6.46 -8.91
C THR A 5 7.45 5.97 -8.74
N LEU A 6 6.48 6.89 -8.83
CA LEU A 6 5.06 6.56 -8.91
C LEU A 6 4.69 6.31 -10.37
N LEU A 7 4.26 5.08 -10.66
CA LEU A 7 3.84 4.65 -11.99
C LEU A 7 2.32 4.87 -12.11
N THR A 8 1.93 6.12 -12.38
CA THR A 8 0.51 6.47 -12.53
C THR A 8 -0.02 5.96 -13.88
N PRO A 9 -1.18 5.28 -13.89
CA PRO A 9 -1.74 4.76 -15.13
C PRO A 9 -2.35 5.89 -15.97
N LEU A 10 -1.69 6.22 -17.08
CA LEU A 10 -2.07 7.32 -17.99
C LEU A 10 -3.42 7.11 -18.69
N ASP A 11 -3.86 5.86 -18.85
CA ASP A 11 -5.00 5.50 -19.72
C ASP A 11 -6.32 5.24 -18.97
N SER A 12 -6.41 5.50 -17.66
CA SER A 12 -7.47 4.92 -16.80
C SER A 12 -8.26 5.93 -15.96
N ASP A 13 -8.29 7.19 -16.40
CA ASP A 13 -9.06 8.30 -15.81
C ASP A 13 -8.82 8.49 -14.30
N TYR A 14 -7.64 8.12 -13.81
CA TYR A 14 -7.26 8.38 -12.43
C TYR A 14 -7.09 9.87 -12.22
N LYS A 15 -7.66 10.35 -11.12
CA LYS A 15 -7.54 11.74 -10.71
C LYS A 15 -7.01 11.79 -9.30
N ASP A 16 -6.14 12.74 -9.05
CA ASP A 16 -5.72 13.11 -7.71
C ASP A 16 -6.97 13.49 -6.91
N ILE A 17 -7.02 12.99 -5.69
CA ILE A 17 -8.06 13.35 -4.73
C ILE A 17 -7.41 13.92 -3.48
N PHE A 18 -8.17 14.69 -2.72
CA PHE A 18 -7.69 15.24 -1.46
C PHE A 18 -7.35 14.12 -0.47
N VAL A 19 -6.29 14.34 0.29
CA VAL A 19 -6.02 13.54 1.48
C VAL A 19 -7.13 13.79 2.48
N LEU A 20 -7.91 12.75 2.73
CA LEU A 20 -8.95 12.71 3.74
C LEU A 20 -8.30 12.46 5.10
N ASP A 21 -8.68 13.29 6.06
CA ASP A 21 -8.31 13.06 7.44
C ASP A 21 -9.02 11.80 7.97
N ASN A 22 -8.31 10.98 8.72
CA ASN A 22 -8.87 9.81 9.38
C ASN A 22 -8.07 9.46 10.63
N ASP A 23 -8.76 9.02 11.68
CA ASP A 23 -8.18 8.76 13.00
C ASP A 23 -7.29 7.51 13.07
N LEU A 24 -7.22 6.72 12.00
CA LEU A 24 -6.50 5.45 11.98
C LEU A 24 -5.11 5.59 11.36
N GLN A 25 -5.03 6.02 10.10
CA GLN A 25 -3.80 6.05 9.34
C GLN A 25 -3.81 7.16 8.29
N GLY A 26 -3.01 8.20 8.53
CA GLY A 26 -2.73 9.23 7.53
C GLY A 26 -2.01 8.67 6.30
N TYR A 27 -2.12 9.38 5.18
CA TYR A 27 -1.48 9.06 3.90
C TYR A 27 -1.06 10.33 3.18
N ASP A 28 -0.04 10.22 2.34
CA ASP A 28 0.61 11.38 1.71
C ASP A 28 -0.05 11.78 0.39
N PHE A 29 -0.58 10.79 -0.34
CA PHE A 29 -1.13 10.99 -1.68
C PHE A 29 -2.22 9.99 -1.99
N ALA A 30 -3.22 10.38 -2.78
CA ALA A 30 -4.26 9.47 -3.24
C ALA A 30 -4.77 9.80 -4.63
N ILE A 31 -5.10 8.76 -5.38
CA ILE A 31 -5.73 8.81 -6.70
C ILE A 31 -6.96 7.91 -6.73
N ARG A 32 -7.94 8.24 -7.57
CA ARG A 32 -9.15 7.42 -7.71
C ARG A 32 -9.62 7.35 -9.15
N SER A 33 -10.07 6.16 -9.56
CA SER A 33 -10.83 5.95 -10.79
C SER A 33 -12.27 5.55 -10.47
N LYS A 34 -13.23 6.35 -10.92
CA LYS A 34 -14.66 6.01 -10.81
C LYS A 34 -15.04 4.84 -11.73
N LYS A 35 -14.38 4.75 -12.88
CA LYS A 35 -14.60 3.70 -13.88
C LYS A 35 -14.17 2.34 -13.35
N GLU A 36 -12.98 2.28 -12.74
CA GLU A 36 -12.44 1.05 -12.16
C GLU A 36 -12.95 0.78 -10.74
N LYS A 37 -13.72 1.72 -10.16
CA LYS A 37 -14.19 1.68 -8.76
C LYS A 37 -13.04 1.37 -7.78
N LEU A 38 -11.93 2.07 -7.98
CA LEU A 38 -10.68 1.83 -7.26
C LEU A 38 -10.08 3.15 -6.80
N GLU A 39 -9.76 3.21 -5.51
CA GLU A 39 -8.98 4.27 -4.89
C GLU A 39 -7.63 3.72 -4.46
N ILE A 40 -6.56 4.49 -4.69
CA ILE A 40 -5.20 4.09 -4.34
C ILE A 40 -4.62 5.19 -3.46
N ARG A 41 -4.23 4.82 -2.24
CA ARG A 41 -3.57 5.70 -1.29
C ARG A 41 -2.11 5.29 -1.12
N TYR A 42 -1.22 6.26 -0.98
CA TYR A 42 0.21 6.05 -0.82
C TYR A 42 0.66 6.61 0.53
N ILE A 43 1.42 5.82 1.27
CA ILE A 43 2.08 6.22 2.51
C ILE A 43 3.58 6.03 2.31
N ILE A 44 4.36 7.08 2.49
CA ILE A 44 5.80 7.11 2.31
C ILE A 44 6.42 7.38 3.66
N GLU A 45 7.10 6.38 4.22
CA GLU A 45 7.79 6.49 5.50
C GLU A 45 9.31 6.43 5.25
N PRO A 46 10.01 7.58 5.17
CA PRO A 46 11.44 7.64 4.92
C PRO A 46 12.26 6.90 5.98
N TYR A 47 13.45 6.44 5.61
CA TYR A 47 14.39 5.89 6.57
C TYR A 47 14.90 6.96 7.54
N HIS A 48 14.85 6.65 8.83
CA HIS A 48 15.43 7.46 9.89
C HIS A 48 16.35 6.59 10.75
N LYS A 49 17.66 6.83 10.67
CA LYS A 49 18.70 6.09 11.40
C LYS A 49 18.50 6.07 12.92
N GLU A 50 17.88 7.12 13.47
CA GLU A 50 17.60 7.26 14.89
C GLU A 50 16.39 6.42 15.35
N THR A 51 15.67 5.80 14.43
CA THR A 51 14.48 4.98 14.69
C THR A 51 14.75 3.53 14.27
N PRO A 52 15.25 2.67 15.19
CA PRO A 52 15.60 1.27 14.87
C PRO A 52 14.42 0.45 14.31
N VAL A 53 13.18 0.85 14.61
CA VAL A 53 11.98 0.20 14.07
C VAL A 53 11.85 0.37 12.56
N SER A 54 12.50 1.38 11.96
CA SER A 54 12.47 1.64 10.52
C SER A 54 12.98 0.44 9.71
N ASP A 55 13.91 -0.34 10.29
CA ASP A 55 14.55 -1.52 9.68
C ASP A 55 13.86 -2.84 10.01
N LEU A 56 12.66 -2.79 10.62
CA LEU A 56 11.86 -3.98 10.96
C LEU A 56 10.58 -4.03 10.11
N PRO A 57 10.69 -4.28 8.79
CA PRO A 57 9.57 -4.14 7.85
C PRO A 57 8.42 -5.13 8.15
N SER A 58 8.72 -6.32 8.65
CA SER A 58 7.71 -7.31 9.04
C SER A 58 6.82 -6.84 10.20
N ILE A 59 7.41 -6.20 11.22
CA ILE A 59 6.68 -5.66 12.38
C ILE A 59 5.81 -4.48 11.93
N ARG A 60 6.35 -3.60 11.09
CA ARG A 60 5.62 -2.45 10.55
C ARG A 60 4.45 -2.87 9.68
N PHE A 61 4.64 -3.87 8.83
CA PHE A 61 3.57 -4.47 8.04
C PHE A 61 2.44 -5.04 8.92
N VAL A 62 2.77 -5.83 9.95
CA VAL A 62 1.78 -6.39 10.86
C VAL A 62 1.06 -5.29 11.64
N ARG A 63 1.77 -4.25 12.09
CA ARG A 63 1.17 -3.08 12.75
C ARG A 63 0.18 -2.36 11.83
N MET A 64 0.58 -2.09 10.58
CA MET A 64 -0.29 -1.48 9.58
C MET A 64 -1.55 -2.30 9.37
N LEU A 65 -1.39 -3.62 9.20
CA LEU A 65 -2.49 -4.55 9.02
C LEU A 65 -3.45 -4.57 10.22
N ALA A 66 -2.93 -4.68 11.45
CA ALA A 66 -3.74 -4.67 12.68
C ALA A 66 -4.46 -3.32 12.90
N ASN A 67 -3.85 -2.22 12.44
CA ASN A 67 -4.46 -0.90 12.52
C ASN A 67 -5.66 -0.77 11.56
N LEU A 68 -5.58 -1.37 10.37
CA LEU A 68 -6.55 -1.14 9.30
C LEU A 68 -7.60 -2.24 9.13
N ALA A 69 -7.25 -3.50 9.40
CA ALA A 69 -8.14 -4.63 9.19
C ALA A 69 -9.33 -4.62 10.17
N SER A 70 -10.48 -5.09 9.71
CA SER A 70 -11.71 -5.18 10.51
C SER A 70 -11.51 -6.05 11.75
N ASN A 71 -12.17 -5.66 12.84
CA ASN A 71 -12.19 -6.42 14.10
C ASN A 71 -13.37 -7.42 14.17
N GLU A 72 -14.10 -7.62 13.07
CA GLU A 72 -15.18 -8.61 13.00
C GLU A 72 -14.64 -10.03 13.22
N GLU A 73 -15.37 -10.85 13.97
CA GLU A 73 -14.93 -12.19 14.40
C GLU A 73 -14.60 -13.13 13.22
N ASN A 74 -15.29 -12.97 12.09
CA ASN A 74 -15.11 -13.78 10.89
C ASN A 74 -14.30 -13.07 9.78
N ALA A 75 -13.63 -11.96 10.09
CA ALA A 75 -12.80 -11.28 9.11
C ALA A 75 -11.58 -12.13 8.75
N VAL A 76 -11.39 -12.38 7.45
CA VAL A 76 -10.24 -13.12 6.94
C VAL A 76 -9.19 -12.15 6.43
N ILE A 77 -7.93 -12.45 6.74
CA ILE A 77 -6.76 -11.78 6.18
C ILE A 77 -5.93 -12.80 5.41
N ALA A 78 -5.68 -12.53 4.12
CA ALA A 78 -4.75 -13.30 3.31
C ALA A 78 -3.44 -12.53 3.16
N ILE A 79 -2.29 -13.17 3.44
CA ILE A 79 -0.96 -12.56 3.32
C ILE A 79 -0.14 -13.36 2.32
N HIS A 80 0.47 -12.65 1.36
CA HIS A 80 1.31 -13.22 0.33
C HIS A 80 2.72 -12.59 0.39
N SER A 81 3.73 -13.44 0.25
CA SER A 81 5.09 -12.98 -0.01
C SER A 81 5.24 -12.62 -1.49
N ILE A 82 6.04 -11.61 -1.77
CA ILE A 82 6.50 -11.30 -3.13
C ILE A 82 7.72 -12.17 -3.42
N VAL A 83 7.84 -12.70 -4.63
CA VAL A 83 9.02 -13.48 -5.03
C VAL A 83 10.25 -12.56 -5.10
N GLN A 84 11.43 -13.10 -4.79
CA GLN A 84 12.65 -12.30 -4.71
C GLN A 84 12.99 -11.60 -6.04
N GLU A 85 12.76 -12.27 -7.16
CA GLU A 85 12.98 -11.71 -8.51
C GLU A 85 12.14 -10.45 -8.74
N ASP A 86 10.84 -10.46 -8.43
CA ASP A 86 9.99 -9.27 -8.55
C ASP A 86 10.44 -8.14 -7.61
N LEU A 87 10.90 -8.48 -6.40
CA LEU A 87 11.42 -7.48 -5.46
C LEU A 87 12.66 -6.77 -6.04
N GLU A 88 13.58 -7.53 -6.63
CA GLU A 88 14.85 -7.02 -7.17
C GLU A 88 14.69 -6.32 -8.51
N ASP A 89 13.94 -6.91 -9.46
CA ASP A 89 13.90 -6.49 -10.87
C ASP A 89 12.75 -5.54 -11.19
N VAL A 90 11.67 -5.56 -10.39
CA VAL A 90 10.47 -4.75 -10.65
C VAL A 90 10.33 -3.66 -9.59
N PHE A 91 10.37 -4.01 -8.31
CA PHE A 91 10.14 -3.06 -7.23
C PHE A 91 11.41 -2.34 -6.76
N HIS A 92 12.58 -2.90 -7.08
CA HIS A 92 13.89 -2.49 -6.56
C HIS A 92 13.87 -2.35 -5.03
N ALA A 93 13.34 -3.35 -4.35
CA ALA A 93 13.13 -3.38 -2.90
C ALA A 93 13.84 -4.60 -2.29
N ASP A 94 14.25 -4.50 -1.03
CA ASP A 94 14.91 -5.59 -0.30
C ASP A 94 13.88 -6.53 0.35
N TRP A 95 12.67 -6.03 0.59
CA TRP A 95 11.60 -6.77 1.23
C TRP A 95 10.22 -6.27 0.80
N GLY A 96 9.26 -7.19 0.68
CA GLY A 96 7.88 -6.80 0.46
C GLY A 96 6.85 -7.89 0.74
N LYS A 97 5.63 -7.45 1.04
CA LYS A 97 4.46 -8.31 1.24
C LYS A 97 3.19 -7.67 0.72
N ILE A 98 2.24 -8.53 0.37
CA ILE A 98 0.88 -8.16 0.03
C ILE A 98 -0.08 -8.73 1.08
N ALA A 99 -1.07 -7.95 1.51
CA ALA A 99 -2.21 -8.45 2.28
C ALA A 99 -3.53 -8.08 1.62
N TYR A 100 -4.53 -8.96 1.74
CA TYR A 100 -5.92 -8.70 1.39
C TYR A 100 -6.77 -8.83 2.65
N PHE A 101 -7.60 -7.83 2.93
CA PHE A 101 -8.45 -7.81 4.12
C PHE A 101 -9.66 -6.88 3.94
N LYS A 102 -10.70 -7.12 4.75
CA LYS A 102 -11.78 -6.14 4.97
C LYS A 102 -11.28 -5.03 5.89
N ASN A 103 -11.38 -3.76 5.51
CA ASN A 103 -10.92 -2.66 6.35
C ASN A 103 -11.97 -2.21 7.38
N LYS A 104 -11.52 -1.50 8.41
CA LYS A 104 -12.41 -0.77 9.33
C LYS A 104 -13.14 0.34 8.57
N ALA A 105 -14.43 0.51 8.85
CA ALA A 105 -15.24 1.59 8.26
C ALA A 105 -14.73 3.00 8.60
N LEU A 106 -14.07 3.16 9.76
CA LEU A 106 -13.44 4.41 10.17
C LEU A 106 -12.24 4.82 9.28
N PHE A 107 -11.65 3.87 8.54
CA PHE A 107 -10.52 4.15 7.65
C PHE A 107 -10.96 4.55 6.23
N SER A 108 -12.00 3.89 5.72
CA SER A 108 -12.46 4.02 4.35
C SER A 108 -13.89 3.53 4.21
N GLU A 109 -14.64 4.16 3.30
CA GLU A 109 -15.97 3.71 2.88
C GLU A 109 -15.92 2.48 1.96
N TRP A 110 -14.75 2.18 1.39
CA TRP A 110 -14.52 0.95 0.64
C TRP A 110 -14.45 -0.25 1.59
N GLU A 111 -14.97 -1.40 1.17
CA GLU A 111 -15.07 -2.57 2.04
C GLU A 111 -13.74 -3.35 2.17
N HIS A 112 -12.98 -3.41 1.09
CA HIS A 112 -11.77 -4.22 1.01
C HIS A 112 -10.53 -3.38 0.69
N CYS A 113 -9.39 -3.88 1.18
CA CYS A 113 -8.08 -3.34 0.92
C CYS A 113 -7.12 -4.45 0.46
N LYS A 114 -6.41 -4.17 -0.62
CA LYS A 114 -5.13 -4.82 -0.94
C LYS A 114 -4.03 -3.87 -0.49
N LEU A 115 -3.22 -4.31 0.45
CA LEU A 115 -2.06 -3.59 0.96
C LEU A 115 -0.80 -4.15 0.32
N LEU A 116 -0.07 -3.33 -0.43
CA LEU A 116 1.31 -3.61 -0.82
C LEU A 116 2.25 -2.85 0.12
N CYS A 117 3.20 -3.55 0.74
CA CYS A 117 4.25 -2.95 1.55
C CYS A 117 5.60 -3.32 0.95
N LEU A 118 6.41 -2.31 0.65
CA LEU A 118 7.76 -2.45 0.10
C LEU A 118 8.73 -1.71 0.99
N HIS A 119 9.90 -2.30 1.21
CA HIS A 119 10.96 -1.71 2.01
C HIS A 119 12.30 -1.84 1.30
N ARG A 120 13.07 -0.76 1.33
CA ARG A 120 14.47 -0.74 0.90
C ARG A 120 15.33 -0.17 2.02
N ALA A 121 16.37 -0.90 2.37
CA ALA A 121 17.36 -0.54 3.37
C ALA A 121 17.92 0.85 3.05
N ASP A 122 18.12 1.65 4.10
CA ASP A 122 18.61 3.04 4.04
C ASP A 122 17.74 4.03 3.23
N MET A 123 16.62 3.60 2.64
CA MET A 123 15.69 4.46 1.90
C MET A 123 14.36 4.65 2.63
N GLY A 124 13.75 3.55 3.09
CA GLY A 124 12.51 3.59 3.86
C GLY A 124 11.48 2.54 3.44
N THR A 125 10.23 2.78 3.80
CA THR A 125 9.11 1.89 3.53
C THR A 125 7.98 2.65 2.84
N VAL A 126 7.35 2.00 1.87
CA VAL A 126 6.21 2.52 1.15
C VAL A 126 5.05 1.54 1.26
N TYR A 127 3.86 2.08 1.52
CA TYR A 127 2.62 1.34 1.51
C TYR A 127 1.73 1.87 0.41
N VAL A 128 1.17 0.96 -0.37
CA VAL A 128 0.14 1.27 -1.36
C VAL A 128 -1.13 0.53 -0.96
N LEU A 129 -2.19 1.29 -0.71
CA LEU A 129 -3.49 0.78 -0.30
C LEU A 129 -4.45 0.90 -1.47
N PHE A 130 -4.80 -0.25 -2.05
CA PHE A 130 -5.79 -0.37 -3.11
C PHE A 130 -7.14 -0.68 -2.46
N LEU A 131 -8.06 0.29 -2.50
CA LEU A 131 -9.35 0.29 -1.83
C LEU A 131 -10.49 0.07 -2.84
N PHE A 132 -11.30 -0.96 -2.59
CA PHE A 132 -12.31 -1.43 -3.52
C PHE A 132 -13.46 -2.16 -2.79
N ASN A 133 -14.60 -2.33 -3.47
CA ASN A 133 -15.72 -3.14 -2.96
C ASN A 133 -15.78 -4.52 -3.63
N GLU A 134 -15.45 -4.59 -4.92
CA GLU A 134 -15.45 -5.84 -5.69
C GLU A 134 -14.07 -6.01 -6.33
N GLY A 135 -13.48 -7.20 -6.17
CA GLY A 135 -12.20 -7.51 -6.80
C GLY A 135 -12.30 -7.50 -8.32
N GLY A 136 -11.23 -7.11 -9.00
CA GLY A 136 -11.19 -7.10 -10.46
C GLY A 136 -9.78 -6.95 -11.01
N ILE A 137 -9.66 -7.11 -12.33
CA ILE A 137 -8.38 -7.10 -13.08
C ILE A 137 -7.57 -5.81 -12.83
N ALA A 138 -8.24 -4.69 -12.56
CA ALA A 138 -7.58 -3.45 -12.20
C ALA A 138 -6.65 -3.62 -10.98
N LEU A 139 -7.01 -4.41 -9.97
CA LEU A 139 -6.15 -4.60 -8.79
C LEU A 139 -4.82 -5.26 -9.12
N ASP A 140 -4.81 -6.17 -10.09
CA ASP A 140 -3.60 -6.88 -10.52
C ASP A 140 -2.75 -5.97 -11.41
N ASN A 141 -3.37 -5.32 -12.39
CA ASN A 141 -2.70 -4.38 -13.31
C ASN A 141 -2.07 -3.18 -12.59
N ARG A 142 -2.57 -2.83 -11.41
CA ARG A 142 -2.09 -1.68 -10.62
C ARG A 142 -1.10 -2.08 -9.53
N THR A 143 -0.78 -3.36 -9.37
CA THR A 143 0.19 -3.83 -8.35
C THR A 143 1.54 -3.11 -8.48
N TYR A 144 1.97 -2.86 -9.71
CA TYR A 144 3.21 -2.17 -10.04
C TYR A 144 3.08 -0.63 -10.03
N ALA A 145 2.25 -0.07 -9.15
CA ALA A 145 2.02 1.37 -9.06
C ALA A 145 3.23 2.15 -8.53
N VAL A 146 4.21 1.46 -7.95
CA VAL A 146 5.38 2.10 -7.34
C VAL A 146 6.61 1.21 -7.44
N GLN A 147 7.78 1.83 -7.58
CA GLN A 147 9.09 1.19 -7.44
C GLN A 147 10.09 2.17 -6.82
N PHE A 148 11.13 1.66 -6.17
CA PHE A 148 12.26 2.49 -5.76
C PHE A 148 13.13 2.84 -6.97
N SER A 149 13.68 4.05 -6.98
CA SER A 149 14.62 4.51 -8.01
C SER A 149 16.02 3.98 -7.71
N TYR A 150 16.82 3.73 -8.74
CA TYR A 150 18.24 3.36 -8.57
C TYR A 150 19.04 4.46 -7.88
#